data_AF-X0Z9Q2-F1
#
_entry.id   AF-X0Z9Q2-F1
#
_cell.length_a   1.000
_cell.length_b   1.000
_cell.length_c   1.000
_cell.angle_alpha   90.00
_cell.angle_beta   90.00
_cell.angle_gamma   90.00
#
_symmetry.space_group_name_H-M   'P 1'
#
loop_
_entity.id
_entity.type
_entity.pdbx_description
1 polymer ?
#
loop_
_entity_poly.entity_id
_entity_poly.type
_entity_poly.pdbx_seq_one_letter_code
_entity_poly.pdbx_strand_id
1 'polypeptide(L)' 'MRKEYAKYLLEKTKRDYEEIAEHFSETRVKLWKDIIFLADFVKDGDKILDLGCGNGRLFELFRDKKIDYIG' A
#
# COMPACT_ATOMS: atom_id res chain seq x y z
N MET A 1 19.30 -7.39 -17.93
CA MET A 1 18.75 -8.48 -17.07
C MET A 1 18.23 -9.58 -17.98
N ARG A 2 18.48 -10.87 -17.67
CA ARG A 2 17.93 -11.98 -18.49
C ARG A 2 16.42 -12.06 -18.28
N LYS A 3 15.63 -12.18 -19.35
CA LYS A 3 14.16 -12.08 -19.32
C LYS A 3 13.53 -13.16 -18.43
N GLU A 4 14.12 -14.35 -18.45
CA GLU A 4 13.70 -15.52 -17.68
C GLU A 4 13.91 -15.27 -16.19
N TYR A 5 15.04 -14.66 -15.83
CA TYR A 5 15.34 -14.32 -14.44
C TYR A 5 14.43 -13.20 -13.93
N ALA A 6 14.11 -12.21 -14.75
CA ALA A 6 13.15 -11.16 -14.39
C ALA A 6 11.75 -11.74 -14.12
N LYS A 7 11.28 -12.68 -14.96
CA LYS A 7 10.02 -13.39 -14.74
C LYS A 7 10.05 -14.22 -13.46
N TYR A 8 11.14 -14.94 -13.21
CA TYR A 8 11.34 -15.69 -11.99
C TYR A 8 11.23 -14.79 -10.74
N LEU A 9 11.90 -13.64 -10.74
CA LEU A 9 11.84 -12.70 -9.63
C LEU A 9 10.42 -12.18 -9.41
N LEU A 10 9.70 -11.84 -10.48
CA LEU A 10 8.31 -11.37 -10.40
C LEU A 10 7.40 -12.40 -9.71
N GLU A 11 7.46 -13.67 -10.14
CA GLU A 11 6.64 -14.73 -9.58
C GLU A 11 7.06 -15.11 -8.16
N LYS A 12 8.37 -15.07 -7.86
CA LYS A 12 8.87 -15.25 -6.50
C LYS A 12 8.34 -14.16 -5.57
N THR A 13 8.45 -12.90 -5.96
CA THR A 13 7.98 -11.76 -5.15
C THR A 13 6.49 -11.88 -4.85
N LYS A 14 5.65 -12.19 -5.85
CA LYS A 14 4.21 -12.38 -5.62
C LYS A 14 3.94 -13.47 -4.57
N ARG A 15 4.59 -14.63 -4.72
CA ARG A 15 4.42 -15.75 -3.78
C ARG A 15 4.91 -15.39 -2.39
N ASP A 16 6.06 -14.75 -2.26
CA ASP A 16 6.60 -14.36 -0.96
C ASP A 16 5.64 -13.42 -0.21
N TYR A 17 5.03 -12.45 -0.91
CA TYR A 17 4.03 -11.54 -0.32
C TYR A 17 2.76 -12.27 0.14
N GLU A 18 2.29 -13.25 -0.64
CA GLU A 18 1.15 -14.10 -0.26
C GLU A 18 1.47 -14.94 0.97
N GLU A 19 2.64 -15.58 1.00
CA GLU A 19 3.08 -16.45 2.10
C GLU A 19 3.21 -15.70 3.44
N ILE A 20 3.61 -14.42 3.42
CA ILE A 20 3.81 -13.63 4.64
C ILE A 20 2.67 -12.65 4.93
N ALA A 21 1.56 -12.68 4.18
CA ALA A 21 0.52 -11.64 4.23
C ALA A 21 -0.04 -11.41 5.65
N GLU A 22 -0.33 -12.49 6.38
CA GLU A 22 -0.84 -12.42 7.76
C GLU A 22 0.16 -11.75 8.70
N HIS A 23 1.39 -12.28 8.76
CA HIS A 23 2.47 -11.72 9.59
C HIS A 23 2.80 -10.26 9.19
N PHE A 24 2.75 -9.95 7.90
CA PHE A 24 2.91 -8.58 7.41
C PHE A 24 1.82 -7.66 7.98
N SER A 25 0.56 -8.07 7.94
CA SER A 25 -0.56 -7.29 8.45
C SER A 25 -0.45 -7.04 9.96
N GLU A 26 -0.13 -8.09 10.73
CA GLU A 26 0.01 -8.02 12.20
C GLU A 26 1.12 -7.07 12.66
N THR A 27 2.22 -6.99 11.89
CA THR A 27 3.39 -6.20 12.28
C THR A 27 3.35 -4.76 11.76
N ARG A 28 2.41 -4.43 10.85
CA ARG A 28 2.28 -3.09 10.23
C ARG A 28 0.88 -2.52 10.43
N VAL A 29 0.51 -2.35 11.71
CA VAL A 29 -0.79 -1.80 12.12
C VAL A 29 -0.77 -0.27 12.16
N LYS A 30 0.35 0.35 12.55
CA LYS A 30 0.44 1.80 12.74
C LYS A 30 1.02 2.50 11.50
N LEU A 31 0.42 3.65 11.14
CA LEU A 31 0.97 4.59 10.17
C LEU A 31 2.39 5.00 10.57
N TRP A 32 3.26 5.14 9.58
CA TRP A 32 4.57 5.72 9.82
C TRP A 32 4.47 7.25 9.89
N LYS A 33 5.24 7.86 10.79
CA LYS A 33 5.11 9.31 11.05
C LYS A 33 5.55 10.17 9.86
N ASP A 34 6.47 9.64 9.07
CA ASP A 34 7.06 10.26 7.88
C ASP A 34 6.12 10.32 6.68
N ILE A 35 4.96 9.66 6.71
CA ILE A 35 3.95 9.73 5.64
C ILE A 35 2.72 10.56 6.00
N ILE A 36 2.59 11.01 7.26
CA ILE A 36 1.40 11.74 7.73
C ILE A 36 1.19 13.05 6.96
N PHE A 37 2.29 13.72 6.59
CA PHE A 37 2.24 14.98 5.83
C PHE A 37 1.54 14.86 4.47
N LEU A 38 1.37 13.64 3.92
CA LEU A 38 0.61 13.42 2.69
C LEU A 38 -0.86 13.85 2.82
N ALA A 39 -1.44 13.81 4.03
CA ALA A 39 -2.80 14.28 4.30
C ALA A 39 -3.01 15.76 3.97
N ASP A 40 -1.96 16.57 4.03
CA ASP A 40 -2.03 18.02 3.81
C ASP A 40 -2.24 18.36 2.33
N PHE A 41 -1.90 17.44 1.42
CA PHE A 41 -2.08 17.62 -0.02
C PHE A 41 -3.45 17.15 -0.52
N VAL A 42 -4.16 16.36 0.27
CA VAL A 42 -5.44 15.74 -0.12
C VAL A 42 -6.61 16.61 0.33
N LYS A 43 -7.56 16.84 -0.57
CA LYS A 43 -8.79 17.61 -0.35
C LYS A 43 -10.03 16.74 -0.55
N ASP A 44 -11.16 17.20 -0.03
CA ASP A 44 -12.45 16.58 -0.32
C ASP A 44 -12.74 16.62 -1.83
N GLY A 45 -13.19 15.48 -2.36
CA GLY A 45 -13.46 15.25 -3.78
C GLY A 45 -12.28 14.70 -4.58
N ASP A 46 -11.08 14.61 -3.99
CA ASP A 46 -9.92 14.04 -4.67
C ASP A 46 -10.07 12.53 -4.92
N LYS A 47 -9.44 12.07 -6.01
CA LYS A 47 -9.32 10.66 -6.36
C LYS A 47 -7.91 10.17 -6.02
N ILE A 48 -7.81 9.09 -5.26
CA ILE A 48 -6.54 8.52 -4.81
C ILE A 48 -6.42 7.08 -5.32
N LEU A 49 -5.26 6.76 -5.90
CA LEU A 49 -4.84 5.39 -6.22
C LEU A 49 -3.67 5.01 -5.32
N ASP A 50 -3.86 4.04 -4.44
CA ASP A 50 -2.83 3.46 -3.57
C ASP A 50 -2.33 2.14 -4.16
N LEU A 51 -1.38 2.23 -5.09
CA LEU A 51 -0.88 1.06 -5.81
C LEU A 51 0.02 0.22 -4.90
N GLY A 52 -0.46 -1.00 -4.58
CA GLY A 52 0.24 -1.89 -3.65
C GLY A 52 -0.11 -1.59 -2.19
N CYS A 53 -1.40 -1.33 -1.92
CA CYS A 53 -1.92 -0.89 -0.63
C CYS A 53 -1.63 -1.84 0.55
N GLY A 54 -1.23 -3.09 0.29
CA GLY A 54 -0.98 -4.10 1.31
C GLY A 54 -2.22 -4.33 2.17
N ASN A 55 -2.12 -4.07 3.47
CA ASN A 55 -3.25 -4.19 4.41
C ASN A 55 -4.14 -2.93 4.48
N GLY A 56 -4.00 -2.00 3.54
CA GLY A 56 -4.82 -0.78 3.48
C GLY A 56 -4.44 0.29 4.51
N ARG A 57 -3.30 0.14 5.19
CA ARG A 57 -2.88 1.05 6.27
C ARG A 57 -2.84 2.53 5.87
N LEU A 58 -2.53 2.85 4.60
CA LEU A 58 -2.49 4.25 4.16
C LEU A 58 -3.87 4.91 4.15
N PHE A 59 -4.94 4.14 3.88
CA PHE A 59 -6.32 4.64 3.90
C PHE A 59 -6.68 5.29 5.24
N GLU A 60 -6.07 4.81 6.32
CA GLU A 60 -6.26 5.33 7.68
C GLU A 60 -5.89 6.80 7.81
N LEU A 61 -4.99 7.29 6.95
CA LEU A 61 -4.58 8.70 6.92
C LEU A 61 -5.70 9.63 6.42
N PHE A 62 -6.68 9.11 5.69
CA PHE A 62 -7.68 9.91 4.98
C PHE A 62 -9.11 9.67 5.47
N ARG A 63 -9.34 8.93 6.57
CA ARG A 63 -10.69 8.60 7.08
C ARG A 63 -11.60 9.81 7.27
N ASP A 64 -11.03 10.96 7.64
CA ASP A 64 -11.77 12.19 7.93
C ASP A 64 -12.02 13.05 6.67
N LYS A 65 -11.61 12.58 5.49
CA LYS A 65 -11.77 13.27 4.21
C LYS A 65 -12.79 12.56 3.33
N LYS A 66 -13.55 13.33 2.55
CA LYS A 66 -14.50 12.79 1.57
C LYS A 66 -13.78 12.56 0.23
N ILE A 67 -13.13 11.42 0.09
CA ILE A 67 -12.33 11.08 -1.11
C ILE A 67 -12.85 9.84 -1.82
N ASP A 68 -12.48 9.70 -3.09
CA ASP A 68 -12.67 8.49 -3.90
C ASP A 68 -11.34 7.70 -3.90
N TYR A 69 -11.28 6.63 -3.10
CA TYR A 69 -10.04 5.87 -2.85
C TYR A 69 -10.09 4.49 -3.48
N ILE A 70 -9.05 4.14 -4.23
CA ILE A 70 -8.83 2.81 -4.80
C ILE A 70 -7.45 2.31 -4.33
N GLY A 71 -7.40 1.13 -3.72
CA GLY A 71 -6.18 0.47 -3.25
C GLY A 71 -6.13 -0.98 -3.69
#